data_AF-A0A925AFB7-F1
#
_entry.id   AF-A0A925AFB7-F1
#
_cell.length_a   1.000
_cell.length_b   1.000
_cell.length_c   1.000
_cell.angle_alpha   90.00
_cell.angle_beta   90.00
_cell.angle_gamma   90.00
#
_symmetry.space_group_name_H-M   'P 1'
#
loop_
_entity.id
_entity.type
_entity.pdbx_description
1 polymer ?
#
loop_
_entity_poly.entity_id
_entity_poly.type
_entity_poly.pdbx_seq_one_letter_code
_entity_poly.pdbx_strand_id
1 'polypeptide(L)'
;MANKSMFKSLVGRMLPKADTTNEAGGKAYAFSPEHALAQYAATGCMNTTFYASADEQVETILSLAQQADPQFVAKVALYARDQGAMKDMPAMLCAVLATRDGVVLEQIFDRVIDSGKMLRNFVQIVRSGVTGRKSLGSRPKRLVRNWLETRSDEDIFFASVGNDPSIADILKMVHPRPASKSREALYGYMIGRPHDTQALPQIVKDYEAFKTGLIKAE
;
A
#
# COMPACT_ATOMS: atom_id res chain seq x y z
N MET A 1 -38.07 29.17 -41.43
CA MET A 1 -38.59 28.18 -40.45
C MET A 1 -37.39 27.52 -39.78
N ALA A 2 -37.32 27.43 -38.45
CA ALA A 2 -36.16 26.87 -37.76
C ALA A 2 -35.98 25.38 -38.09
N ASN A 3 -34.74 24.95 -38.30
CA ASN A 3 -34.42 23.57 -38.67
C ASN A 3 -34.68 22.62 -37.48
N LYS A 4 -35.77 21.84 -37.58
CA LYS A 4 -36.22 20.93 -36.52
C LYS A 4 -35.28 19.74 -36.28
N SER A 5 -34.33 19.44 -37.17
CA SER A 5 -33.31 18.41 -36.92
C SER A 5 -32.18 18.93 -36.03
N MET A 6 -31.87 20.23 -36.10
CA MET A 6 -30.80 20.90 -35.35
C MET A 6 -31.30 21.51 -34.02
N PHE A 7 -32.54 22.00 -33.98
CA PHE A 7 -33.13 22.65 -32.79
C PHE A 7 -34.14 21.74 -32.07
N LYS A 8 -33.73 20.50 -31.76
CA LYS A 8 -34.57 19.52 -31.04
C LYS A 8 -34.69 19.86 -29.56
N SER A 9 -35.78 20.55 -29.18
CA SER A 9 -36.07 20.89 -27.77
C SER A 9 -36.44 19.67 -26.90
N LEU A 10 -36.87 18.56 -27.49
CA LEU A 10 -37.30 17.36 -26.77
C LEU A 10 -36.14 16.51 -26.25
N VAL A 11 -34.99 16.50 -26.93
CA VAL A 11 -33.84 15.65 -26.56
C VAL A 11 -33.26 16.09 -25.21
N GLY A 12 -33.13 17.39 -24.96
CA GLY A 12 -32.66 17.91 -23.66
C GLY A 12 -33.58 17.57 -22.47
N ARG A 13 -34.86 17.29 -22.72
CA ARG A 13 -35.83 16.89 -21.70
C ARG A 13 -35.74 15.40 -21.33
N MET A 14 -35.16 14.58 -22.21
CA MET A 14 -34.96 13.15 -22.03
C MET A 14 -33.56 12.80 -21.50
N LEU A 15 -32.64 13.78 -21.45
CA LEU A 15 -31.33 13.57 -20.83
C LEU A 15 -31.48 13.38 -19.31
N PRO A 16 -30.64 12.53 -18.69
CA PRO A 16 -30.60 12.40 -17.23
C PRO A 16 -30.43 13.77 -16.58
N LYS A 17 -31.14 14.02 -15.48
CA LYS A 17 -30.90 15.23 -14.70
C LYS A 17 -29.60 15.06 -13.93
N ALA A 18 -28.81 16.12 -13.84
CA ALA A 18 -27.69 16.20 -12.93
C ALA A 18 -28.16 15.84 -11.51
N ASP A 19 -27.44 14.91 -10.86
CA ASP A 19 -27.76 14.36 -9.55
C ASP A 19 -26.79 14.80 -8.47
N THR A 20 -25.76 15.59 -8.84
CA THR A 20 -24.81 16.19 -7.90
C THR A 20 -24.29 17.53 -8.40
N THR A 21 -23.44 18.17 -7.59
CA THR A 21 -22.66 19.36 -7.95
C THR A 21 -21.18 19.07 -7.79
N ASN A 22 -20.35 19.62 -8.66
CA ASN A 22 -18.90 19.52 -8.52
C ASN A 22 -18.38 20.51 -7.44
N GLU A 23 -17.09 20.43 -7.13
CA GLU A 23 -16.41 21.29 -6.15
C GLU A 23 -16.44 22.79 -6.47
N ALA A 24 -16.77 23.16 -7.73
CA ALA A 24 -16.94 24.54 -8.16
C ALA A 24 -18.42 25.01 -8.16
N GLY A 25 -19.35 24.20 -7.63
CA GLY A 25 -20.78 24.50 -7.56
C GLY A 25 -21.55 24.32 -8.88
N GLY A 26 -20.93 23.75 -9.91
CA GLY A 26 -21.56 23.44 -11.18
C GLY A 26 -22.35 22.12 -11.14
N LYS A 27 -23.42 22.01 -11.93
CA LYS A 27 -24.21 20.76 -12.07
C LYS A 27 -23.35 19.63 -12.65
N ALA A 28 -23.41 18.45 -12.04
CA ALA A 28 -22.60 17.29 -12.40
C ALA A 28 -23.37 15.96 -12.24
N TYR A 29 -22.71 14.86 -12.59
CA TYR A 29 -23.22 13.51 -12.38
C TYR A 29 -22.30 12.75 -11.42
N ALA A 30 -22.85 12.11 -10.41
CA ALA A 30 -22.09 11.35 -9.43
C ALA A 30 -21.49 10.09 -10.06
N PHE A 31 -20.22 9.83 -9.77
CA PHE A 31 -19.62 8.54 -10.07
C PHE A 31 -20.15 7.47 -9.13
N SER A 32 -20.22 6.22 -9.62
CA SER A 32 -20.41 5.09 -8.71
C SER A 32 -19.22 4.97 -7.75
N PRO A 33 -19.39 4.38 -6.56
CA PRO A 33 -18.28 4.21 -5.62
C PRO A 33 -17.08 3.48 -6.22
N GLU A 34 -17.33 2.47 -7.06
CA GLU A 34 -16.30 1.71 -7.78
C GLU A 34 -15.53 2.58 -8.79
N HIS A 35 -16.26 3.39 -9.57
CA HIS A 35 -15.63 4.31 -10.52
C HIS A 35 -14.78 5.34 -9.79
N ALA A 36 -15.35 6.00 -8.78
CA ALA A 36 -14.64 7.01 -8.01
C ALA A 36 -13.39 6.42 -7.35
N LEU A 37 -13.49 5.22 -6.74
CA LEU A 37 -12.35 4.54 -6.14
C LEU A 37 -11.26 4.25 -7.17
N ALA A 38 -11.62 3.74 -8.35
CA ALA A 38 -10.67 3.46 -9.42
C ALA A 38 -9.99 4.75 -9.92
N GLN A 39 -10.73 5.85 -10.04
CA GLN A 39 -10.19 7.15 -10.43
C GLN A 39 -9.18 7.64 -9.38
N TYR A 40 -9.56 7.69 -8.10
CA TYR A 40 -8.65 8.06 -7.02
C TYR A 40 -7.42 7.16 -6.98
N ALA A 41 -7.57 5.86 -7.23
CA ALA A 41 -6.45 4.93 -7.20
C ALA A 41 -5.47 5.12 -8.35
N ALA A 42 -5.96 5.55 -9.52
CA ALA A 42 -5.14 5.78 -10.70
C ALA A 42 -4.50 7.17 -10.74
N THR A 43 -5.18 8.20 -10.21
CA THR A 43 -4.76 9.59 -10.37
C THR A 43 -4.48 10.33 -9.07
N GLY A 44 -4.85 9.75 -7.93
CA GLY A 44 -4.71 10.40 -6.62
C GLY A 44 -3.28 10.35 -6.10
N CYS A 45 -2.80 11.48 -5.60
CA CYS A 45 -1.45 11.59 -5.01
C CYS A 45 -1.46 11.51 -3.47
N MET A 46 -2.63 11.33 -2.84
CA MET A 46 -2.80 11.34 -1.36
C MET A 46 -2.10 12.54 -0.69
N ASN A 47 -2.17 13.70 -1.34
CA ASN A 47 -1.60 14.97 -0.89
C ASN A 47 -2.61 16.09 -1.14
N THR A 48 -2.38 17.28 -0.57
CA THR A 48 -3.27 18.43 -0.79
C THR A 48 -3.34 18.80 -2.27
N THR A 49 -4.56 18.92 -2.79
CA THR A 49 -4.87 19.40 -4.15
C THR A 49 -5.62 20.73 -4.08
N PHE A 50 -6.01 21.28 -5.23
CA PHE A 50 -6.71 22.57 -5.30
C PHE A 50 -8.07 22.57 -4.57
N TYR A 51 -8.76 21.42 -4.52
CA TYR A 51 -10.11 21.31 -3.94
C TYR A 51 -10.19 20.44 -2.68
N ALA A 52 -9.14 19.69 -2.33
CA ALA A 52 -9.19 18.76 -1.20
C ALA A 52 -7.85 18.65 -0.48
N SER A 53 -7.90 18.63 0.85
CA SER A 53 -6.77 18.31 1.72
C SER A 53 -6.38 16.83 1.60
N ALA A 54 -5.21 16.48 2.15
CA ALA A 54 -4.76 15.09 2.22
C ALA A 54 -5.70 14.23 3.09
N ASP A 55 -6.16 14.75 4.22
CA ASP A 55 -7.03 14.02 5.15
C ASP A 55 -8.41 13.76 4.54
N GLU A 56 -9.01 14.76 3.88
CA GLU A 56 -10.29 14.59 3.16
C GLU A 56 -10.19 13.53 2.04
N GLN A 57 -9.05 13.46 1.34
CA GLN A 57 -8.83 12.41 0.35
C GLN A 57 -8.75 11.04 0.98
N VAL A 58 -8.05 10.89 2.10
CA VAL A 58 -7.97 9.61 2.82
C VAL A 58 -9.38 9.19 3.27
N GLU A 59 -10.15 10.08 3.89
CA GLU A 59 -11.53 9.81 4.30
C GLU A 59 -12.42 9.41 3.10
N THR A 60 -12.29 10.12 1.99
CA THR A 60 -13.03 9.82 0.74
C THR A 60 -12.69 8.42 0.24
N ILE A 61 -11.41 8.08 0.11
CA ILE A 61 -11.00 6.76 -0.38
C ILE A 61 -11.45 5.66 0.58
N LEU A 62 -11.37 5.86 1.90
CA LEU A 62 -11.86 4.89 2.87
C LEU A 62 -13.37 4.68 2.75
N SER A 63 -14.14 5.75 2.60
CA SER A 63 -15.59 5.68 2.37
C SER A 63 -15.92 4.92 1.09
N LEU A 64 -15.26 5.23 -0.02
CA LEU A 64 -15.44 4.56 -1.30
C LEU A 64 -15.06 3.08 -1.22
N ALA A 65 -13.94 2.76 -0.57
CA ALA A 65 -13.47 1.39 -0.38
C ALA A 65 -14.37 0.58 0.55
N GLN A 66 -15.13 1.21 1.46
CA GLN A 66 -16.15 0.52 2.27
C GLN A 66 -17.42 0.22 1.48
N GLN A 67 -17.75 1.04 0.49
CA GLN A 67 -18.94 0.87 -0.35
C GLN A 67 -18.70 -0.12 -1.50
N ALA A 68 -17.46 -0.25 -1.97
CA ALA A 68 -17.11 -1.18 -3.03
C ALA A 68 -17.02 -2.64 -2.53
N ASP A 69 -17.24 -3.59 -3.44
CA ASP A 69 -17.03 -5.02 -3.19
C ASP A 69 -15.55 -5.31 -2.87
N PRO A 70 -15.22 -6.16 -1.87
CA PRO A 70 -13.83 -6.48 -1.54
C PRO A 70 -12.99 -7.00 -2.71
N GLN A 71 -13.56 -7.80 -3.63
CA GLN A 71 -12.85 -8.26 -4.82
C GLN A 71 -12.55 -7.10 -5.77
N PHE A 72 -13.46 -6.13 -5.88
CA PHE A 72 -13.20 -4.92 -6.65
C PHE A 72 -12.06 -4.11 -6.03
N VAL A 73 -12.09 -3.89 -4.71
CA VAL A 73 -11.00 -3.19 -3.98
C VAL A 73 -9.65 -3.88 -4.22
N ALA A 74 -9.63 -5.21 -4.22
CA ALA A 74 -8.41 -5.98 -4.48
C ALA A 74 -7.88 -5.80 -5.91
N LYS A 75 -8.77 -5.79 -6.92
CA LYS A 75 -8.40 -5.52 -8.31
C LYS A 75 -7.84 -4.10 -8.48
N VAL A 76 -8.44 -3.12 -7.80
CA VAL A 76 -7.95 -1.73 -7.80
C VAL A 76 -6.57 -1.64 -7.16
N ALA A 77 -6.34 -2.33 -6.04
CA ALA A 77 -5.02 -2.36 -5.39
C ALA A 77 -3.94 -2.95 -6.30
N LEU A 78 -4.24 -4.06 -6.97
CA LEU A 78 -3.34 -4.66 -7.97
C LEU A 78 -3.08 -3.69 -9.13
N TYR A 79 -4.11 -3.08 -9.70
CA TYR A 79 -3.94 -2.14 -10.81
C TYR A 79 -3.11 -0.91 -10.42
N ALA A 80 -3.39 -0.32 -9.25
CA ALA A 80 -2.65 0.83 -8.75
C ALA A 80 -1.17 0.50 -8.55
N ARG A 81 -0.84 -0.72 -8.11
CA ARG A 81 0.54 -1.17 -7.97
C ARG A 81 1.21 -1.47 -9.32
N ASP A 82 0.59 -2.34 -10.11
CA ASP A 82 1.17 -2.92 -11.32
C ASP A 82 1.23 -1.90 -12.47
N GLN A 83 0.19 -1.09 -12.65
CA GLN A 83 0.05 -0.14 -13.77
C GLN A 83 0.24 1.31 -13.33
N GLY A 84 -0.26 1.67 -12.14
CA GLY A 84 -0.13 3.02 -11.59
C GLY A 84 1.24 3.32 -10.96
N ALA A 85 2.06 2.28 -10.73
CA ALA A 85 3.32 2.38 -9.98
C ALA A 85 3.18 3.06 -8.59
N MET A 86 1.97 3.05 -8.04
CA MET A 86 1.62 3.70 -6.78
C MET A 86 2.22 2.93 -5.59
N LYS A 87 2.29 3.60 -4.45
CA LYS A 87 2.81 3.04 -3.19
C LYS A 87 1.78 3.11 -2.06
N ASP A 88 1.40 4.31 -1.65
CA ASP A 88 0.54 4.49 -0.47
C ASP A 88 -0.89 4.01 -0.72
N MET A 89 -1.46 4.33 -1.89
CA MET A 89 -2.77 3.87 -2.30
C MET A 89 -2.94 2.34 -2.26
N PRO A 90 -2.14 1.53 -2.98
CA PRO A 90 -2.29 0.08 -2.95
C PRO A 90 -2.03 -0.52 -1.57
N ALA A 91 -1.09 0.03 -0.78
CA ALA A 91 -0.88 -0.39 0.60
C ALA A 91 -2.08 -0.07 1.51
N MET A 92 -2.73 1.08 1.30
CA MET A 92 -3.93 1.47 2.04
C MET A 92 -5.11 0.57 1.72
N LEU A 93 -5.33 0.23 0.45
CA LEU A 93 -6.39 -0.71 0.06
C LEU A 93 -6.14 -2.11 0.64
N CYS A 94 -4.89 -2.57 0.72
CA CYS A 94 -4.54 -3.78 1.47
C CYS A 94 -4.87 -3.66 2.97
N ALA A 95 -4.61 -2.50 3.59
CA ALA A 95 -4.94 -2.25 4.99
C ALA A 95 -6.46 -2.17 5.24
N VAL A 96 -7.25 -1.69 4.27
CA VAL A 96 -8.72 -1.77 4.31
C VAL A 96 -9.19 -3.22 4.25
N LEU A 97 -8.65 -4.03 3.32
CA LEU A 97 -8.97 -5.45 3.20
C LEU A 97 -8.56 -6.24 4.46
N ALA A 98 -7.47 -5.86 5.13
CA ALA A 98 -7.08 -6.47 6.41
C ALA A 98 -8.17 -6.39 7.50
N THR A 99 -9.02 -5.36 7.43
CA THR A 99 -10.15 -5.16 8.34
C THR A 99 -11.45 -5.76 7.77
N ARG A 100 -11.67 -5.67 6.46
CA ARG A 100 -12.93 -6.08 5.81
C ARG A 100 -12.97 -7.55 5.41
N ASP A 101 -11.96 -8.02 4.67
CA ASP A 101 -11.89 -9.37 4.12
C ASP A 101 -10.44 -9.86 4.04
N GLY A 102 -10.06 -10.62 5.07
CA GLY A 102 -8.73 -11.18 5.15
C GLY A 102 -8.44 -12.29 4.13
N VAL A 103 -9.46 -12.96 3.59
CA VAL A 103 -9.27 -14.00 2.56
C VAL A 103 -8.87 -13.35 1.25
N VAL A 104 -9.55 -12.28 0.87
CA VAL A 104 -9.22 -11.49 -0.32
C VAL A 104 -7.85 -10.84 -0.19
N LEU A 105 -7.52 -10.26 0.98
CA LEU A 105 -6.20 -9.71 1.24
C LEU A 105 -5.09 -10.71 0.94
N GLU A 106 -5.22 -11.95 1.42
CA GLU A 106 -4.18 -12.98 1.24
C GLU A 106 -3.89 -13.29 -0.22
N GLN A 107 -4.90 -13.24 -1.09
CA GLN A 107 -4.74 -13.53 -2.51
C GLN A 107 -3.87 -12.51 -3.23
N ILE A 108 -3.83 -11.27 -2.72
CA ILE A 108 -3.13 -10.16 -3.38
C ILE A 108 -1.91 -9.65 -2.62
N PHE A 109 -1.76 -10.01 -1.34
CA PHE A 109 -0.79 -9.38 -0.43
C PHE A 109 0.63 -9.40 -1.00
N ASP A 110 1.10 -10.56 -1.43
CA ASP A 110 2.49 -10.71 -1.90
C ASP A 110 2.76 -10.03 -3.24
N ARG A 111 1.71 -9.82 -4.06
CA ARG A 111 1.80 -9.10 -5.34
C ARG A 111 1.81 -7.60 -5.15
N VAL A 112 1.04 -7.10 -4.17
CA VAL A 112 0.95 -5.66 -3.89
C VAL A 112 2.11 -5.20 -2.99
N ILE A 113 2.40 -5.98 -1.96
CA ILE A 113 3.46 -5.74 -0.98
C ILE A 113 4.71 -6.47 -1.46
N ASP A 114 5.28 -6.00 -2.56
CA ASP A 114 6.38 -6.67 -3.27
C ASP A 114 7.79 -6.30 -2.77
N SER A 115 7.91 -5.27 -1.93
CA SER A 115 9.19 -4.67 -1.56
C SER A 115 9.20 -4.19 -0.10
N GLY A 116 10.39 -3.99 0.46
CA GLY A 116 10.55 -3.49 1.84
C GLY A 116 9.86 -2.14 2.08
N LYS A 117 9.85 -1.25 1.08
CA LYS A 117 9.08 0.00 1.15
C LYS A 117 7.58 -0.26 1.25
N MET A 118 7.03 -1.11 0.39
CA MET A 118 5.61 -1.44 0.44
C MET A 118 5.21 -2.10 1.77
N LEU A 119 6.08 -2.98 2.31
CA LEU A 119 5.86 -3.61 3.60
C LEU A 119 5.76 -2.57 4.73
N ARG A 120 6.70 -1.62 4.77
CA ARG A 120 6.67 -0.53 5.75
C ARG A 120 5.42 0.33 5.60
N ASN A 121 5.06 0.71 4.38
CA ASN A 121 3.87 1.52 4.14
C ASN A 121 2.61 0.80 4.65
N PHE A 122 2.45 -0.48 4.35
CA PHE A 122 1.33 -1.28 4.86
C PHE A 122 1.31 -1.32 6.40
N VAL A 123 2.45 -1.62 7.05
CA VAL A 123 2.53 -1.66 8.52
C VAL A 123 2.27 -0.29 9.13
N GLN A 124 2.79 0.78 8.54
CA GLN A 124 2.59 2.15 9.00
C GLN A 124 1.12 2.56 8.95
N ILE A 125 0.42 2.26 7.84
CA ILE A 125 -1.01 2.54 7.67
C ILE A 125 -1.84 1.74 8.69
N VAL A 126 -1.53 0.45 8.89
CA VAL A 126 -2.22 -0.35 9.91
C VAL A 126 -1.94 0.15 11.33
N ARG A 127 -0.77 0.75 11.61
CA ARG A 127 -0.46 1.28 12.94
C ARG A 127 -1.03 2.66 13.21
N SER A 128 -1.27 3.46 12.16
CA SER A 128 -1.85 4.80 12.31
C SER A 128 -3.27 4.74 12.89
N GLY A 129 -4.00 3.64 12.66
CA GLY A 129 -5.40 3.51 13.09
C GLY A 129 -6.40 3.96 12.03
N VAL A 130 -5.95 4.54 10.93
CA VAL A 130 -6.83 5.19 9.95
C VAL A 130 -7.80 4.20 9.27
N THR A 131 -7.42 2.93 9.17
CA THR A 131 -8.28 1.85 8.63
C THR A 131 -9.06 1.09 9.72
N GLY A 132 -9.17 1.65 10.93
CA GLY A 132 -9.98 1.13 12.04
C GLY A 132 -9.27 0.16 12.98
N ARG A 133 -8.00 -0.19 12.73
CA ARG A 133 -7.15 -0.96 13.65
C ARG A 133 -5.81 -0.26 13.81
N LYS A 134 -5.22 -0.31 15.01
CA LYS A 134 -3.88 0.24 15.33
C LYS A 134 -2.80 -0.84 15.45
N SER A 135 -3.15 -2.10 15.18
CA SER A 135 -2.26 -3.26 15.36
C SER A 135 -2.47 -4.31 14.28
N LEU A 136 -1.42 -5.10 14.02
CA LEU A 136 -1.49 -6.26 13.15
C LEU A 136 -2.27 -7.39 13.87
N GLY A 137 -3.50 -7.64 13.43
CA GLY A 137 -4.24 -8.84 13.82
C GLY A 137 -3.53 -10.12 13.37
N SER A 138 -3.99 -11.29 13.82
CA SER A 138 -3.33 -12.58 13.58
C SER A 138 -3.02 -12.86 12.10
N ARG A 139 -3.94 -12.49 11.20
CA ARG A 139 -3.81 -12.72 9.76
C ARG A 139 -2.83 -11.75 9.07
N PRO A 140 -2.95 -10.42 9.19
CA PRO A 140 -1.90 -9.49 8.72
C PRO A 140 -0.52 -9.78 9.33
N LYS A 141 -0.46 -10.13 10.62
CA LYS A 141 0.81 -10.50 11.27
C LYS A 141 1.44 -11.74 10.63
N ARG A 142 0.63 -12.76 10.31
CA ARG A 142 1.10 -13.95 9.58
C ARG A 142 1.56 -13.59 8.17
N LEU A 143 0.83 -12.75 7.44
CA LEU A 143 1.23 -12.30 6.10
C LEU A 143 2.59 -11.59 6.12
N VAL A 144 2.80 -10.65 7.06
CA VAL A 144 4.08 -9.96 7.23
C VAL A 144 5.20 -10.92 7.63
N ARG A 145 4.94 -11.92 8.50
CA ARG A 145 5.92 -12.97 8.79
C ARG A 145 6.28 -13.78 7.56
N ASN A 146 5.28 -14.30 6.85
CA ASN A 146 5.47 -15.10 5.65
C ASN A 146 6.25 -14.30 4.60
N TRP A 147 5.98 -13.00 4.50
CA TRP A 147 6.77 -12.10 3.65
C TRP A 147 8.25 -12.18 4.00
N LEU A 148 8.62 -11.94 5.26
CA LEU A 148 10.01 -11.97 5.70
C LEU A 148 10.66 -13.36 5.52
N GLU A 149 9.88 -14.43 5.71
CA GLU A 149 10.36 -15.82 5.66
C GLU A 149 10.60 -16.33 4.23
N THR A 150 9.92 -15.78 3.21
CA THR A 150 10.04 -16.26 1.82
C THR A 150 11.01 -15.46 0.96
N ARG A 151 11.55 -14.34 1.46
CA ARG A 151 12.53 -13.50 0.72
C ARG A 151 13.96 -13.95 1.01
N SER A 152 14.89 -13.64 0.10
CA SER A 152 16.32 -13.92 0.31
C SER A 152 16.91 -13.11 1.46
N ASP A 153 18.12 -13.48 1.91
CA ASP A 153 18.83 -12.74 2.96
C ASP A 153 19.19 -11.33 2.42
N GLU A 154 19.54 -11.25 1.14
CA GLU A 154 19.83 -10.03 0.39
C GLU A 154 18.60 -9.12 0.28
N ASP A 155 17.44 -9.65 -0.10
CA ASP A 155 16.20 -8.86 -0.21
C ASP A 155 15.81 -8.22 1.13
N ILE A 156 15.97 -8.98 2.22
CA ILE A 156 15.69 -8.46 3.57
C ILE A 156 16.73 -7.44 4.01
N PHE A 157 18.00 -7.62 3.62
CA PHE A 157 19.01 -6.60 3.83
C PHE A 157 18.72 -5.31 3.06
N PHE A 158 18.39 -5.37 1.77
CA PHE A 158 17.98 -4.18 1.00
C PHE A 158 16.73 -3.53 1.58
N ALA A 159 15.77 -4.33 2.06
CA ALA A 159 14.58 -3.82 2.73
C ALA A 159 14.90 -2.98 3.98
N SER A 160 16.07 -3.17 4.62
CA SER A 160 16.46 -2.41 5.82
C SER A 160 16.65 -0.92 5.58
N VAL A 161 16.81 -0.49 4.33
CA VAL A 161 16.98 0.93 3.97
C VAL A 161 15.66 1.68 4.14
N GLY A 162 15.55 2.51 5.18
CA GLY A 162 14.39 3.36 5.47
C GLY A 162 13.74 3.05 6.83
N ASN A 163 12.96 4.01 7.33
CA ASN A 163 12.43 4.01 8.70
C ASN A 163 10.90 4.21 8.72
N ASP A 164 10.33 4.33 9.92
CA ASP A 164 8.93 4.68 10.20
C ASP A 164 7.87 3.77 9.54
N PRO A 165 7.79 2.47 9.91
CA PRO A 165 8.68 1.74 10.83
C PRO A 165 9.94 1.19 10.13
N SER A 166 11.03 0.97 10.86
CA SER A 166 12.19 0.26 10.31
C SER A 166 11.90 -1.25 10.15
N ILE A 167 12.70 -1.96 9.33
CA ILE A 167 12.63 -3.43 9.28
C ILE A 167 12.92 -4.04 10.66
N ALA A 168 13.81 -3.44 11.45
CA ALA A 168 14.09 -3.88 12.81
C ALA A 168 12.83 -3.82 13.69
N ASP A 169 12.01 -2.77 13.57
CA ASP A 169 10.74 -2.65 14.29
C ASP A 169 9.73 -3.70 13.84
N ILE A 170 9.65 -3.95 12.52
CA ILE A 170 8.78 -4.99 11.97
C ILE A 170 9.21 -6.37 12.47
N LEU A 171 10.50 -6.69 12.48
CA LEU A 171 11.05 -7.94 13.02
C LEU A 171 10.67 -8.13 14.50
N LYS A 172 10.85 -7.08 15.31
CA LYS A 172 10.45 -7.07 16.73
C LYS A 172 8.94 -7.22 16.91
N MET A 173 8.14 -6.79 15.95
CA MET A 173 6.68 -6.86 16.03
C MET A 173 6.14 -8.25 15.67
N VAL A 174 6.68 -8.86 14.62
CA VAL A 174 6.11 -10.08 14.04
C VAL A 174 6.80 -11.35 14.48
N HIS A 175 8.05 -11.25 14.96
CA HIS A 175 8.89 -12.35 15.43
C HIS A 175 8.92 -13.52 14.42
N PRO A 176 9.44 -13.32 13.19
CA PRO A 176 9.55 -14.40 12.23
C PRO A 176 10.55 -15.44 12.73
N ARG A 177 10.35 -16.71 12.35
CA ARG A 177 11.28 -17.78 12.73
C ARG A 177 12.42 -17.82 11.70
N PRO A 178 13.70 -17.70 12.09
CA PRO A 178 14.79 -17.83 11.14
C PRO A 178 14.84 -19.26 10.59
N ALA A 179 14.92 -19.40 9.27
CA ALA A 179 14.99 -20.69 8.59
C ALA A 179 16.41 -21.29 8.57
N SER A 180 17.44 -20.46 8.77
CA SER A 180 18.85 -20.85 8.71
C SER A 180 19.67 -20.10 9.76
N LYS A 181 20.91 -20.55 10.01
CA LYS A 181 21.87 -19.83 10.84
C LYS A 181 22.25 -18.47 10.28
N SER A 182 22.29 -18.34 8.94
CA SER A 182 22.54 -17.06 8.30
C SER A 182 21.40 -16.07 8.51
N ARG A 183 20.15 -16.54 8.37
CA ARG A 183 18.96 -15.73 8.66
C ARG A 183 18.87 -15.33 10.14
N GLU A 184 19.21 -16.24 11.04
CA GLU A 184 19.27 -15.97 12.49
C GLU A 184 20.28 -14.85 12.79
N ALA A 185 21.47 -14.92 12.19
CA ALA A 185 22.50 -13.89 12.33
C ALA A 185 22.05 -12.55 11.71
N LEU A 186 21.44 -12.56 10.53
CA LEU A 186 20.90 -11.37 9.86
C LEU A 186 19.85 -10.67 10.73
N TYR A 187 18.88 -11.41 11.26
CA TYR A 187 17.86 -10.84 12.16
C TYR A 187 18.50 -10.27 13.43
N GLY A 188 19.46 -10.99 14.03
CA GLY A 188 20.22 -10.52 15.18
C GLY A 188 20.95 -9.20 14.91
N TYR A 189 21.65 -9.13 13.77
CA TYR A 189 22.32 -7.91 13.28
C TYR A 189 21.34 -6.74 13.13
N MET A 190 20.22 -6.94 12.43
CA MET A 190 19.22 -5.87 12.18
C MET A 190 18.59 -5.32 13.45
N ILE A 191 18.31 -6.17 14.44
CA ILE A 191 17.67 -5.74 15.69
C ILE A 191 18.66 -5.31 16.78
N GLY A 192 19.97 -5.36 16.49
CA GLY A 192 21.03 -4.96 17.43
C GLY A 192 21.25 -5.95 18.57
N ARG A 193 21.02 -7.25 18.35
CA ARG A 193 21.30 -8.32 19.33
C ARG A 193 22.64 -9.01 19.04
N PRO A 194 23.26 -9.65 20.05
CA PRO A 194 24.40 -10.54 19.82
C PRO A 194 24.06 -11.58 18.76
N HIS A 195 24.96 -11.77 17.80
CA HIS A 195 24.79 -12.67 16.67
C HIS A 195 26.14 -13.26 16.26
N ASP A 196 26.09 -14.39 15.55
CA ASP A 196 27.27 -15.01 14.98
C ASP A 196 27.71 -14.27 13.71
N THR A 197 28.83 -13.55 13.79
CA THR A 197 29.37 -12.77 12.68
C THR A 197 29.88 -13.65 11.54
N GLN A 198 30.28 -14.90 11.81
CA GLN A 198 30.72 -15.83 10.76
C GLN A 198 29.52 -16.35 9.95
N ALA A 199 28.35 -16.47 10.58
CA ALA A 199 27.12 -16.87 9.92
C ALA A 199 26.46 -15.75 9.11
N LEU A 200 26.88 -14.48 9.24
CA LEU A 200 26.27 -13.36 8.50
C LEU A 200 26.24 -13.60 6.97
N PRO A 201 25.17 -13.18 6.29
CA PRO A 201 25.10 -13.20 4.84
C PRO A 201 26.24 -12.40 4.22
N GLN A 202 26.72 -12.80 3.05
CA GLN A 202 27.89 -12.19 2.42
C GLN A 202 27.67 -10.69 2.17
N ILE A 203 26.47 -10.29 1.73
CA ILE A 203 26.12 -8.88 1.50
C ILE A 203 26.30 -7.99 2.76
N VAL A 204 26.05 -8.53 3.96
CA VAL A 204 26.23 -7.79 5.21
C VAL A 204 27.71 -7.66 5.54
N LYS A 205 28.48 -8.73 5.33
CA LYS A 205 29.93 -8.73 5.53
C LYS A 205 30.61 -7.73 4.59
N ASP A 206 30.22 -7.73 3.32
CA ASP A 206 30.73 -6.80 2.31
C ASP A 206 30.36 -5.36 2.66
N TYR A 207 29.12 -5.11 3.11
CA TYR A 207 28.69 -3.79 3.55
C TYR A 207 29.48 -3.27 4.76
N GLU A 208 29.73 -4.11 5.77
CA GLU A 208 30.53 -3.73 6.94
C GLU A 208 32.02 -3.53 6.58
N ALA A 209 32.56 -4.34 5.68
CA ALA A 209 33.91 -4.18 5.16
C ALA A 209 34.05 -2.86 4.36
N PHE A 210 33.05 -2.52 3.55
CA PHE A 210 32.98 -1.23 2.87
C PHE A 210 32.91 -0.06 3.85
N LYS A 211 32.02 -0.14 4.85
CA LYS A 211 31.84 0.89 5.88
C LYS A 211 33.09 1.17 6.70
N THR A 212 33.91 0.14 6.93
CA THR A 212 35.19 0.25 7.65
C THR A 212 36.37 0.63 6.75
N GLY A 213 36.16 0.79 5.44
CA GLY A 213 37.17 1.17 4.47
C GLY A 213 38.10 0.03 4.03
N LEU A 214 37.76 -1.22 4.36
CA LEU A 214 38.49 -2.42 3.93
C LEU A 214 38.24 -2.75 2.45
N ILE A 215 37.13 -2.27 1.88
CA ILE A 215 36.77 -2.38 0.46
C ILE A 215 36.44 -0.97 -0.06
N LYS A 216 37.01 -0.57 -1.20
CA LYS A 216 36.67 0.69 -1.89
C LYS A 216 35.70 0.39 -3.04
N ALA A 217 34.73 1.28 -3.27
CA ALA A 217 33.93 1.24 -4.49
C ALA A 217 34.83 1.64 -5.67
N GLU A 218 34.95 0.78 -6.67
CA GLU A 218 35.60 1.09 -7.95
C GLU A 218 34.75 2.04 -8.79
#